data_AF-A0A3S4NJR2-F1
#
_entry.id   AF-A0A3S4NJR2-F1
#
_cell.length_a   1.000
_cell.length_b   1.000
_cell.length_c   1.000
_cell.angle_alpha   90.00
_cell.angle_beta   90.00
_cell.angle_gamma   90.00
#
_symmetry.space_group_name_H-M   'P 1'
#
loop_
_entity.id
_entity.type
_entity.pdbx_description
1 polymer ?
#
loop_
_entity_poly.entity_id
_entity_poly.type
_entity_poly.pdbx_seq_one_letter_code
_entity_poly.pdbx_strand_id
1 'polypeptide(L)'
;MIINNYTKVEVVEEASIISTQKKYNFTPLKSTSIDPNSTTTTGRRSFSTRSSSNILINPTIPEAEEMLSFSIQKKEVLDDIVSKKSYLQPPKPKDLETTSIQKIMDSGELGSIHWIKGSITSIPENQQFWYMACSHCKKKTQETYGSSFTCLNCNKLDIAVPRCVINVEITDSTTSIHATLFEDEAQKIFSCTGEHIMNTPMKENYDQLKIWMKNCQDKIFLFCIKVQEHQSGQRRAIIITSQKNE
;
A
#
# COMPACT_ATOMS: atom_id res chain seq x y z
N MET A 1 3.99 1.75 16.93
CA MET A 1 2.91 0.96 17.54
C MET A 1 1.85 1.94 18.04
N ILE A 2 0.78 2.17 17.29
CA ILE A 2 -0.37 2.94 17.79
C ILE A 2 -1.37 1.89 18.27
N ILE A 3 -1.45 1.73 19.59
CA ILE A 3 -2.48 0.90 20.22
C ILE A 3 -3.74 1.74 20.18
N ASN A 4 -4.61 1.51 19.18
CA ASN A 4 -5.93 2.13 19.16
C ASN A 4 -6.77 1.56 20.32
N ASN A 5 -7.42 2.47 21.06
CA ASN A 5 -8.15 2.30 22.32
C ASN A 5 -9.32 1.28 22.35
N TYR A 6 -9.12 0.03 21.95
CA TYR A 6 -10.20 -0.99 21.94
C TYR A 6 -9.86 -2.28 22.70
N THR A 7 -8.84 -2.26 23.57
CA THR A 7 -8.46 -3.44 24.36
C THR A 7 -8.96 -3.29 25.79
N LYS A 8 -9.91 -4.14 26.21
CA LYS A 8 -10.23 -4.31 27.63
C LYS A 8 -9.14 -5.19 28.25
N VAL A 9 -8.31 -4.60 29.12
CA VAL A 9 -7.23 -5.30 29.82
C VAL A 9 -7.77 -5.69 31.19
N GLU A 10 -7.94 -6.98 31.44
CA GLU A 10 -8.20 -7.48 32.80
C GLU A 10 -6.85 -7.77 33.46
N VAL A 11 -6.55 -7.03 34.53
CA VAL A 11 -5.36 -7.21 35.36
C VAL A 11 -5.73 -8.19 36.46
N VAL A 12 -5.09 -9.36 36.47
CA VAL A 12 -5.14 -10.25 37.63
C VAL A 12 -4.02 -9.81 38.58
N GLU A 13 -4.40 -9.19 39.70
CA GLU A 13 -3.47 -8.87 40.79
C GLU A 13 -3.18 -10.14 41.60
N GLU A 14 -1.91 -10.54 41.66
CA GLU A 14 -1.38 -11.22 42.84
C GLU A 14 -0.01 -10.64 43.19
N ALA A 15 0.15 -10.37 44.48
CA ALA A 15 1.29 -9.73 45.10
C ALA A 15 2.50 -10.67 45.18
N SER A 16 3.65 -10.23 44.68
CA SER A 16 4.97 -10.28 45.34
C SER A 16 6.11 -10.09 44.33
N ILE A 17 7.16 -9.41 44.80
CA ILE A 17 8.30 -8.91 44.04
C ILE A 17 9.22 -10.08 43.66
N ILE A 18 9.05 -10.64 42.46
CA ILE A 18 10.06 -11.42 41.71
C ILE A 18 9.79 -11.12 40.22
N SER A 19 10.82 -11.06 39.37
CA SER A 19 10.71 -10.74 37.94
C SER A 19 9.84 -11.74 37.18
N THR A 20 8.52 -11.64 37.29
CA THR A 20 7.59 -12.47 36.56
C THR A 20 7.40 -11.88 35.18
N GLN A 21 7.92 -12.55 34.14
CA GLN A 21 7.49 -12.32 32.77
C GLN A 21 5.97 -12.44 32.74
N LYS A 22 5.27 -11.30 32.59
CA LYS A 22 3.81 -11.30 32.47
C LYS A 22 3.44 -11.86 31.10
N LYS A 23 2.87 -13.05 31.10
CA LYS A 23 2.30 -13.67 29.91
C LYS A 23 0.88 -13.14 29.72
N TYR A 24 0.68 -12.33 28.68
CA TYR A 24 -0.63 -11.81 28.34
C TYR A 24 -1.30 -12.74 27.33
N ASN A 25 -2.46 -13.28 27.70
CA ASN A 25 -3.31 -14.01 26.77
C ASN A 25 -4.20 -13.00 26.05
N PHE A 26 -3.92 -12.76 24.78
CA PHE A 26 -4.79 -11.92 23.94
C PHE A 26 -5.92 -12.78 23.40
N THR A 27 -7.17 -12.47 23.79
CA THR A 27 -8.33 -13.06 23.12
C THR A 27 -8.35 -12.52 21.69
N PRO A 28 -8.33 -13.37 20.65
CA PRO A 28 -8.52 -12.91 19.30
C PRO A 28 -9.90 -12.26 19.23
N LEU A 29 -9.97 -10.94 18.99
CA LEU A 29 -11.20 -10.38 18.44
C LEU A 29 -11.44 -11.16 17.16
N LYS A 30 -12.65 -11.72 17.00
CA LYS A 30 -13.08 -12.39 15.76
C LYS A 30 -12.55 -11.54 14.61
N SER A 31 -11.59 -12.08 13.86
CA SER A 31 -11.20 -11.43 12.63
C SER A 31 -12.50 -11.31 11.86
N THR A 32 -12.98 -10.08 11.63
CA THR A 32 -13.73 -9.85 10.41
C THR A 32 -12.80 -10.36 9.34
N SER A 33 -13.12 -11.53 8.80
CA SER A 33 -12.29 -12.32 7.90
C SER A 33 -11.50 -11.39 7.00
N ILE A 34 -10.27 -11.10 7.40
CA ILE A 34 -9.29 -10.62 6.46
C ILE A 34 -8.99 -11.91 5.75
N ASP A 35 -9.68 -12.06 4.62
CA ASP A 35 -9.45 -13.12 3.68
C ASP A 35 -7.92 -13.29 3.59
N PRO A 36 -7.34 -14.47 3.81
CA PRO A 36 -5.91 -14.66 3.66
C PRO A 36 -5.44 -14.31 2.23
N ASN A 37 -6.38 -14.26 1.28
CA ASN A 37 -6.21 -13.74 -0.08
C ASN A 37 -6.59 -12.26 -0.27
N SER A 38 -7.13 -11.60 0.76
CA SER A 38 -7.29 -10.14 0.87
C SER A 38 -5.93 -9.54 1.17
N THR A 39 -5.07 -9.70 0.17
CA THR A 39 -3.92 -8.87 -0.06
C THR A 39 -4.43 -7.44 -0.14
N THR A 40 -4.47 -6.77 1.02
CA THR A 40 -4.58 -5.30 1.06
C THR A 40 -3.67 -4.77 -0.03
N THR A 41 -4.22 -3.89 -0.86
CA THR A 41 -3.61 -3.34 -2.10
C THR A 41 -2.21 -2.73 -1.88
N THR A 42 -1.73 -2.71 -0.64
CA THR A 42 -0.60 -1.95 -0.14
C THR A 42 0.70 -2.73 0.05
N GLY A 43 0.75 -4.06 -0.19
CA GLY A 43 2.00 -4.83 -0.03
C GLY A 43 2.63 -4.73 1.38
N ARG A 44 1.80 -4.49 2.40
CA ARG A 44 2.24 -4.19 3.77
C ARG A 44 2.66 -5.47 4.48
N ARG A 45 3.78 -5.40 5.23
CA ARG A 45 4.13 -6.41 6.23
C ARG A 45 3.08 -6.36 7.34
N SER A 46 2.35 -7.44 7.54
CA SER A 46 1.37 -7.57 8.62
C SER A 46 1.58 -8.90 9.33
N PHE A 47 1.34 -8.89 10.65
CA PHE A 47 1.30 -10.09 11.47
C PHE A 47 -0.10 -10.20 12.06
N SER A 48 -0.60 -11.42 12.17
CA SER A 48 -1.83 -11.72 12.89
C SER A 48 -1.51 -12.75 13.96
N THR A 49 -2.24 -12.70 15.07
CA THR A 49 -2.14 -13.69 16.15
C THR A 49 -3.23 -14.75 15.98
N ARG A 50 -2.92 -15.97 16.40
CA ARG A 50 -3.88 -17.07 16.59
C ARG A 50 -4.06 -17.30 18.09
N SER A 51 -5.02 -18.13 18.47
CA SER A 51 -5.26 -18.50 19.87
C SER A 51 -4.05 -19.13 20.57
N SER A 52 -3.12 -19.72 19.81
CA SER A 52 -1.87 -20.30 20.31
C SER A 52 -0.67 -19.35 20.23
N SER A 53 -0.83 -18.13 19.71
CA SER A 53 0.26 -17.15 19.65
C SER A 53 0.59 -16.58 21.03
N ASN A 54 1.87 -16.40 21.31
CA ASN A 54 2.35 -15.81 22.55
C ASN A 54 3.18 -14.56 22.23
N ILE A 55 2.91 -13.45 22.92
CA ILE A 55 3.72 -12.23 22.85
C ILE A 55 4.32 -11.99 24.22
N LEU A 56 5.64 -12.04 24.31
CA LEU A 56 6.39 -11.76 25.53
C LEU A 56 6.85 -10.30 25.50
N ILE A 57 6.56 -9.56 26.57
CA ILE A 57 6.98 -8.16 26.70
C ILE A 57 8.28 -8.13 27.47
N ASN A 58 9.32 -7.55 26.87
CA ASN A 58 10.68 -7.45 27.42
C ASN A 58 11.20 -8.81 27.95
N PRO A 59 11.22 -9.86 27.11
CA PRO A 59 11.76 -11.14 27.53
C PRO A 59 13.23 -11.02 27.89
N THR A 60 13.66 -11.77 28.89
CA THR A 60 15.06 -11.83 29.36
C THR A 60 15.82 -12.83 28.49
N ILE A 61 16.00 -12.49 27.21
CA ILE A 61 16.74 -13.28 26.23
C ILE A 61 17.77 -12.37 25.53
N PRO A 62 18.93 -12.91 25.11
CA PRO A 62 19.98 -12.11 24.49
C PRO A 62 19.50 -11.27 23.30
N GLU A 63 18.60 -11.81 22.47
CA GLU A 63 18.07 -11.14 21.28
C GLU A 63 17.24 -9.89 21.63
N ALA A 64 16.55 -9.89 22.78
CA ALA A 64 15.76 -8.75 23.23
C ALA A 64 16.66 -7.64 23.80
N GLU A 65 17.73 -8.01 24.50
CA GLU A 65 18.74 -7.06 25.00
C GLU A 65 19.53 -6.42 23.85
N GLU A 66 19.88 -7.21 22.82
CA GLU A 66 20.50 -6.72 21.60
C GLU A 66 19.58 -5.75 20.86
N MET A 67 18.31 -6.11 20.67
CA MET A 67 17.32 -5.25 20.01
C MET A 67 17.10 -3.94 20.77
N LEU A 68 17.08 -3.98 22.11
CA LEU A 68 16.98 -2.77 22.93
C LEU A 68 18.19 -1.86 22.73
N SER A 69 19.40 -2.43 22.82
CA SER A 69 20.66 -1.70 22.61
C SER A 69 20.71 -1.07 21.22
N PHE A 70 20.33 -1.81 20.19
CA PHE A 70 20.20 -1.33 18.81
C PHE A 70 19.21 -0.17 18.71
N SER A 71 18.04 -0.27 19.36
CA SER A 71 17.00 0.77 19.31
C SER A 71 17.44 2.09 19.93
N ILE A 72 18.24 2.03 21.00
CA ILE A 72 18.82 3.21 21.64
C ILE A 72 19.88 3.83 20.72
N GLN A 73 20.78 3.00 20.19
CA GLN A 73 21.86 3.46 19.31
C GLN A 73 21.33 4.09 18.00
N LYS A 74 20.22 3.58 17.47
CA LYS A 74 19.62 4.01 16.20
C LYS A 74 18.36 4.85 16.37
N LYS A 75 18.15 5.44 17.55
CA LYS A 75 16.93 6.18 17.90
C LYS A 75 16.51 7.18 16.84
N GLU A 76 17.41 8.05 16.40
CA GLU A 76 17.10 9.08 15.39
C GLU A 76 16.64 8.48 14.06
N VAL A 77 17.29 7.40 13.60
CA VAL A 77 16.91 6.68 12.37
C VAL A 77 15.53 6.02 12.52
N LEU A 78 15.25 5.45 13.69
CA LEU A 78 13.95 4.83 13.96
C LEU A 78 12.84 5.89 14.06
N ASP A 79 13.11 7.02 14.69
CA ASP A 79 12.16 8.15 14.79
C ASP A 79 11.85 8.72 13.38
N ASP A 80 12.85 8.79 12.50
CA ASP A 80 12.65 9.15 11.08
C ASP A 80 11.79 8.12 10.34
N ILE A 81 12.08 6.82 10.50
CA ILE A 81 11.28 5.74 9.90
C ILE A 81 9.83 5.78 10.39
N VAL A 82 9.62 6.04 11.68
CA VAL A 82 8.29 6.09 12.30
C VAL A 82 7.50 7.31 11.82
N SER A 83 8.13 8.49 11.82
CA SER A 83 7.50 9.74 11.39
C SER A 83 7.12 9.70 9.91
N LYS A 84 8.01 9.23 9.04
CA LYS A 84 7.76 9.05 7.59
C LYS A 84 6.90 7.83 7.26
N LYS A 85 6.64 6.96 8.23
CA LYS A 85 5.94 5.68 8.06
C LYS A 85 6.56 4.79 6.96
N SER A 86 7.88 4.87 6.78
CA SER A 86 8.61 4.15 5.72
C SER A 86 8.44 2.63 5.79
N TYR A 87 8.14 2.09 6.98
CA TYR A 87 7.86 0.67 7.21
C TYR A 87 6.56 0.17 6.55
N LEU A 88 5.69 1.07 6.07
CA LEU A 88 4.49 0.70 5.33
C LEU A 88 4.76 0.42 3.86
N GLN A 89 5.94 0.81 3.35
CA GLN A 89 6.34 0.54 1.98
C GLN A 89 7.09 -0.79 1.88
N PRO A 90 6.96 -1.52 0.76
CA PRO A 90 7.77 -2.70 0.53
C PRO A 90 9.26 -2.34 0.63
N PRO A 91 10.09 -3.19 1.25
CA PRO A 91 11.51 -2.93 1.37
C PRO A 91 12.10 -2.72 -0.02
N LYS A 92 12.88 -1.66 -0.18
CA LYS A 92 13.68 -1.49 -1.40
C LYS A 92 14.60 -2.71 -1.51
N PRO A 93 14.69 -3.37 -2.67
CA PRO A 93 15.69 -4.39 -2.90
C PRO A 93 17.07 -3.78 -2.61
N LYS A 94 17.81 -4.35 -1.65
CA LYS A 94 19.19 -3.92 -1.36
C LYS A 94 20.10 -4.18 -2.57
N ASP A 95 19.84 -5.31 -3.21
CA ASP A 95 20.37 -5.69 -4.51
C ASP A 95 19.24 -5.54 -5.51
N LEU A 96 19.54 -4.94 -6.65
CA LEU A 96 18.63 -4.57 -7.72
C LEU A 96 17.99 -5.77 -8.45
N GLU A 97 17.59 -6.84 -7.75
CA GLU A 97 16.87 -8.00 -8.31
C GLU A 97 15.47 -7.58 -8.74
N THR A 98 15.42 -6.83 -9.83
CA THR A 98 14.21 -6.51 -10.56
C THR A 98 13.85 -7.70 -11.43
N THR A 99 12.57 -8.02 -11.48
CA THR A 99 12.04 -9.03 -12.38
C THR A 99 11.75 -8.38 -13.73
N SER A 100 12.09 -9.04 -14.84
CA SER A 100 11.68 -8.56 -16.16
C SER A 100 10.17 -8.69 -16.33
N ILE A 101 9.58 -7.76 -17.09
CA ILE A 101 8.15 -7.76 -17.35
C ILE A 101 7.74 -9.04 -18.08
N GLN A 102 8.56 -9.54 -19.01
CA GLN A 102 8.29 -10.79 -19.73
C GLN A 102 8.12 -11.98 -18.77
N LYS A 103 9.00 -12.11 -17.76
CA LYS A 103 8.89 -13.20 -16.78
C LYS A 103 7.60 -13.10 -15.96
N ILE A 104 7.16 -11.88 -15.64
CA ILE A 104 5.88 -11.64 -14.96
C ILE A 104 4.70 -11.99 -15.88
N MET A 105 4.78 -11.70 -17.18
CA MET A 105 3.74 -12.03 -18.15
C MET A 105 3.61 -13.53 -18.41
N ASP A 106 4.72 -14.27 -18.35
CA ASP A 106 4.73 -15.73 -18.56
C ASP A 106 4.35 -16.48 -17.28
N SER A 107 4.97 -16.14 -16.14
CA SER A 107 4.96 -16.97 -14.93
C SER A 107 4.54 -16.27 -13.63
N GLY A 108 4.22 -14.98 -13.67
CA GLY A 108 3.76 -14.23 -12.49
C GLY A 108 2.42 -14.73 -11.94
N GLU A 109 2.43 -15.22 -10.70
CA GLU A 109 1.22 -15.62 -9.98
C GLU A 109 0.34 -14.40 -9.64
N LEU A 110 -0.98 -14.56 -9.69
CA LEU A 110 -1.90 -13.48 -9.32
C LEU A 110 -1.72 -13.10 -7.84
N GLY A 111 -1.61 -11.81 -7.57
CA GLY A 111 -1.37 -11.27 -6.23
C GLY A 111 0.10 -11.24 -5.81
N SER A 112 1.01 -11.87 -6.58
CA SER A 112 2.45 -11.77 -6.33
C SER A 112 2.96 -10.34 -6.51
N ILE A 113 4.00 -9.99 -5.75
CA ILE A 113 4.60 -8.64 -5.73
C ILE A 113 6.00 -8.72 -6.32
N HIS A 114 6.29 -7.86 -7.29
CA HIS A 114 7.57 -7.82 -7.98
C HIS A 114 8.10 -6.38 -8.05
N TRP A 115 9.42 -6.25 -8.01
CA TRP A 115 10.08 -5.00 -8.37
C TRP A 115 10.46 -5.04 -9.84
N ILE A 116 10.11 -4.00 -10.60
CA ILE A 116 10.44 -3.88 -12.02
C ILE A 116 11.11 -2.53 -12.27
N LYS A 117 12.04 -2.49 -13.23
CA LYS A 117 12.65 -1.26 -13.73
C LYS A 117 12.10 -0.99 -15.12
N GLY A 118 11.45 0.15 -15.32
CA GLY A 118 10.82 0.47 -16.59
C GLY A 118 10.44 1.95 -16.70
N SER A 119 10.02 2.36 -17.90
CA SER A 119 9.52 3.70 -18.18
C SER A 119 8.02 3.65 -18.49
N ILE A 120 7.33 4.76 -18.23
CA ILE A 120 5.93 4.92 -18.65
C ILE A 120 5.94 5.34 -20.12
N THR A 121 5.46 4.47 -21.00
CA THR A 121 5.51 4.67 -22.45
C THR A 121 4.19 5.12 -23.04
N SER A 122 3.07 4.83 -22.37
CA SER A 122 1.74 5.25 -22.82
C SER A 122 0.80 5.47 -21.64
N ILE A 123 -0.12 6.42 -21.81
CA ILE A 123 -1.28 6.63 -20.94
C ILE A 123 -2.50 6.59 -21.84
N PRO A 124 -3.37 5.56 -21.77
CA PRO A 124 -4.56 5.48 -22.60
C PRO A 124 -5.43 6.73 -22.45
N GLU A 125 -5.80 7.36 -23.57
CA GLU A 125 -6.63 8.57 -23.59
C GLU A 125 -8.09 8.27 -23.21
N ASN A 126 -8.59 7.11 -23.60
CA ASN A 126 -9.97 6.68 -23.36
C ASN A 126 -10.10 5.93 -22.03
N GLN A 127 -9.78 6.59 -20.93
CA GLN A 127 -9.95 6.04 -19.59
C GLN A 127 -10.61 7.03 -18.64
N GLN A 128 -11.20 6.51 -17.56
CA GLN A 128 -11.68 7.33 -16.46
C GLN A 128 -10.52 7.62 -15.50
N PHE A 129 -10.16 8.90 -15.34
CA PHE A 129 -9.00 9.33 -14.54
C PHE A 129 -9.28 9.51 -13.04
N TRP A 130 -10.53 9.32 -12.63
CA TRP A 130 -10.95 9.41 -11.23
C TRP A 130 -12.07 8.43 -10.92
N TYR A 131 -12.24 8.12 -9.64
CA TYR A 131 -13.40 7.34 -9.16
C TYR A 131 -13.86 7.88 -7.82
N MET A 132 -15.15 7.70 -7.50
CA MET A 132 -15.68 8.01 -6.17
C MET A 132 -15.24 6.96 -5.17
N ALA A 133 -14.80 7.42 -4.00
CA ALA A 133 -14.35 6.55 -2.93
C ALA A 133 -14.80 7.06 -1.56
N CYS A 134 -14.85 6.15 -0.59
CA CYS A 134 -14.95 6.49 0.83
C CYS A 134 -13.74 7.35 1.25
N SER A 135 -13.99 8.45 1.97
CA SER A 135 -12.92 9.35 2.42
C SER A 135 -11.94 8.66 3.40
N HIS A 136 -12.42 7.73 4.21
CA HIS A 136 -11.63 7.03 5.23
C HIS A 136 -10.92 5.77 4.70
N CYS A 137 -11.63 4.83 4.07
CA CYS A 137 -11.05 3.54 3.66
C CYS A 137 -10.57 3.49 2.20
N LYS A 138 -10.78 4.58 1.45
CA LYS A 138 -10.40 4.73 0.03
C LYS A 138 -11.04 3.72 -0.95
N LYS A 139 -11.99 2.91 -0.50
CA LYS A 139 -12.67 1.94 -1.38
C LYS A 139 -13.69 2.62 -2.28
N LYS A 140 -13.77 2.14 -3.52
CA LYS A 140 -14.68 2.64 -4.55
C LYS A 140 -16.13 2.59 -4.06
N THR A 141 -16.88 3.63 -4.38
CA THR A 141 -18.31 3.76 -4.13
C THR A 141 -19.02 4.23 -5.41
N GLN A 142 -20.33 4.02 -5.50
CA GLN A 142 -21.18 4.51 -6.60
C GLN A 142 -21.92 5.81 -6.22
N GLU A 143 -21.70 6.28 -5.01
CA GLU A 143 -22.27 7.50 -4.45
C GLU A 143 -21.73 8.75 -5.17
N THR A 144 -22.55 9.80 -5.20
CA THR A 144 -22.22 11.08 -5.86
C THR A 144 -21.24 11.92 -5.02
N TYR A 145 -20.50 12.82 -5.66
CA TYR A 145 -19.56 13.69 -4.95
C TYR A 145 -20.22 14.43 -3.78
N GLY A 146 -19.63 14.32 -2.59
CA GLY A 146 -20.09 14.98 -1.37
C GLY A 146 -21.27 14.33 -0.66
N SER A 147 -21.86 13.24 -1.20
CA SER A 147 -22.96 12.57 -0.49
C SER A 147 -22.45 11.75 0.70
N SER A 148 -23.21 11.80 1.79
CA SER A 148 -22.99 10.95 2.96
C SER A 148 -23.58 9.56 2.74
N PHE A 149 -22.81 8.51 3.01
CA PHE A 149 -23.23 7.13 2.87
C PHE A 149 -22.61 6.24 3.94
N THR A 150 -23.23 5.09 4.20
CA THR A 150 -22.60 4.06 5.04
C THR A 150 -21.73 3.18 4.15
N CYS A 151 -20.40 3.27 4.34
CA CYS A 151 -19.47 2.51 3.52
C CYS A 151 -19.55 1.01 3.81
N LEU A 152 -19.83 0.20 2.78
CA LEU A 152 -19.92 -1.27 2.89
C LEU A 152 -18.61 -1.95 3.30
N ASN A 153 -17.46 -1.28 3.14
CA ASN A 153 -16.16 -1.88 3.46
C ASN A 153 -15.66 -1.55 4.86
N CYS A 154 -15.96 -0.36 5.40
CA CYS A 154 -15.54 0.01 6.76
C CYS A 154 -16.70 0.13 7.76
N ASN A 155 -17.96 -0.01 7.30
CA ASN A 155 -19.19 0.11 8.08
C ASN A 155 -19.28 1.41 8.89
N LYS A 156 -18.77 2.52 8.33
CA LYS A 156 -18.85 3.86 8.92
C LYS A 156 -19.65 4.78 7.99
N LEU A 157 -20.37 5.72 8.60
CA LEU A 157 -20.93 6.87 7.90
C LEU A 157 -19.76 7.76 7.43
N ASP A 158 -19.71 8.02 6.14
CA ASP A 158 -18.62 8.77 5.51
C ASP A 158 -19.13 9.51 4.26
N ILE A 159 -18.29 10.35 3.68
CA ILE A 159 -18.56 11.11 2.46
C ILE A 159 -17.86 10.49 1.24
N ALA A 160 -18.50 10.61 0.08
CA ALA A 160 -17.94 10.23 -1.20
C ALA A 160 -17.03 11.33 -1.75
N VAL A 161 -15.77 11.00 -1.99
CA VAL A 161 -14.74 11.91 -2.51
C VAL A 161 -14.09 11.36 -3.78
N PRO A 162 -13.74 12.20 -4.76
CA PRO A 162 -13.01 11.78 -5.95
C PRO A 162 -11.56 11.42 -5.62
N ARG A 163 -11.06 10.32 -6.18
CA ARG A 163 -9.65 9.93 -6.10
C ARG A 163 -9.07 9.71 -7.50
N CYS A 164 -7.83 10.15 -7.72
CA CYS A 164 -7.11 9.97 -8.98
C CYS A 164 -6.87 8.47 -9.21
N VAL A 165 -7.11 7.99 -10.43
CA VAL A 165 -6.74 6.66 -10.90
C VAL A 165 -6.24 6.78 -12.32
N ILE A 166 -5.03 6.29 -12.59
CA ILE A 166 -4.40 6.43 -13.91
C ILE A 166 -3.90 5.07 -14.34
N ASN A 167 -4.43 4.56 -15.44
CA ASN A 167 -3.89 3.41 -16.14
C ASN A 167 -2.76 3.89 -17.06
N VAL A 168 -1.66 3.15 -17.03
CA VAL A 168 -0.46 3.41 -17.81
C VAL A 168 0.01 2.12 -18.44
N GLU A 169 0.89 2.25 -19.42
CA GLU A 169 1.71 1.17 -19.94
C GLU A 169 3.15 1.39 -19.48
N ILE A 170 3.72 0.37 -18.83
CA ILE A 170 5.11 0.36 -18.39
C ILE A 170 5.87 -0.56 -19.32
N THR A 171 7.00 -0.09 -19.85
CA THR A 171 7.87 -0.88 -20.73
C THR A 171 9.25 -1.02 -20.11
N ASP A 172 9.81 -2.22 -20.18
CA ASP A 172 11.21 -2.51 -19.88
C ASP A 172 11.94 -2.96 -21.16
N SER A 173 13.16 -3.49 -21.04
CA SER A 173 13.92 -3.98 -22.20
C SER A 173 13.33 -5.24 -22.84
N THR A 174 12.30 -5.85 -22.24
CA THR A 174 11.71 -7.12 -22.69
C THR A 174 10.33 -6.92 -23.31
N THR A 175 9.40 -6.31 -22.59
CA THR A 175 8.01 -6.15 -23.04
C THR A 175 7.29 -5.04 -22.25
N SER A 176 6.00 -4.87 -22.49
CA SER A 176 5.15 -3.94 -21.77
C SER A 176 4.10 -4.63 -20.89
N ILE A 177 3.66 -3.91 -19.85
CA ILE A 177 2.55 -4.31 -18.98
C ILE A 177 1.65 -3.12 -18.67
N HIS A 178 0.35 -3.34 -18.74
CA HIS A 178 -0.63 -2.35 -18.28
C HIS A 178 -0.67 -2.33 -16.75
N ALA A 179 -0.53 -1.15 -16.18
CA ALA A 179 -0.55 -0.94 -14.75
C ALA A 179 -1.49 0.18 -14.33
N THR A 180 -2.06 0.08 -13.13
CA THR A 180 -2.91 1.12 -12.55
C THR A 180 -2.21 1.79 -11.37
N LEU A 181 -2.14 3.12 -11.41
CA LEU A 181 -1.75 3.97 -10.29
C LEU A 181 -2.99 4.46 -9.56
N PHE A 182 -2.99 4.31 -8.25
CA PHE A 182 -4.02 4.89 -7.38
C PHE A 182 -3.47 6.12 -6.68
N GLU A 183 -4.33 7.13 -6.55
CA GLU A 183 -4.19 8.35 -5.76
C GLU A 183 -2.76 8.72 -5.35
N ASP A 184 -2.26 8.20 -4.23
CA ASP A 184 -0.97 8.60 -3.64
C ASP A 184 0.19 8.45 -4.67
N GLU A 185 0.21 7.36 -5.45
CA GLU A 185 1.22 7.12 -6.48
C GLU A 185 0.97 7.92 -7.76
N ALA A 186 -0.30 8.12 -8.12
CA ALA A 186 -0.66 8.96 -9.26
C ALA A 186 -0.29 10.44 -9.00
N GLN A 187 -0.56 10.93 -7.80
CA GLN A 187 -0.19 12.28 -7.36
C GLN A 187 1.33 12.45 -7.28
N LYS A 188 2.05 11.41 -6.87
CA LYS A 188 3.52 11.43 -6.81
C LYS A 188 4.17 11.59 -8.18
N ILE A 189 3.66 10.91 -9.21
CA ILE A 189 4.25 10.95 -10.56
C ILE A 189 3.73 12.15 -11.36
N PHE A 190 2.43 12.41 -11.29
CA PHE A 190 1.74 13.33 -12.18
C PHE A 190 1.27 14.63 -11.52
N SER A 191 1.42 14.75 -10.19
CA SER A 191 0.89 15.89 -9.41
C SER A 191 -0.61 16.11 -9.60
N CYS A 192 -1.37 15.03 -9.87
CA CYS A 192 -2.83 15.05 -10.01
C CYS A 192 -3.53 14.93 -8.65
N THR A 193 -4.72 15.52 -8.52
CA THR A 193 -5.68 15.17 -7.46
C THR A 193 -7.00 14.74 -8.09
N GLY A 194 -7.73 13.84 -7.43
CA GLY A 194 -9.01 13.36 -7.96
C GLY A 194 -10.02 14.49 -8.16
N GLU A 195 -10.08 15.42 -7.20
CA GLU A 195 -10.97 16.59 -7.27
C GLU A 195 -10.63 17.52 -8.42
N HIS A 196 -9.33 17.80 -8.64
CA HIS A 196 -8.90 18.61 -9.77
C HIS A 196 -9.33 17.99 -11.10
N ILE A 197 -9.02 16.71 -11.33
CA ILE A 197 -9.35 16.03 -12.59
C ILE A 197 -10.87 15.96 -12.82
N MET A 198 -11.65 15.73 -11.76
CA MET A 198 -13.11 15.67 -11.84
C MET A 198 -13.72 17.01 -12.26
N ASN A 199 -13.17 18.12 -11.76
CA ASN A 199 -13.65 19.47 -12.05
C ASN A 199 -13.07 20.04 -13.35
N THR A 200 -12.01 19.46 -13.90
CA THR A 200 -11.37 19.90 -15.13
C THR A 200 -12.12 19.38 -16.37
N PRO A 201 -12.43 20.24 -17.36
CA PRO A 201 -13.03 19.81 -18.62
C PRO A 201 -12.20 18.74 -19.34
N MET A 202 -12.86 17.81 -20.02
CA MET A 202 -12.21 16.67 -20.69
C MET A 202 -11.11 17.09 -21.68
N LYS A 203 -11.31 18.19 -22.42
CA LYS A 203 -10.29 18.73 -23.35
C LYS A 203 -9.01 19.14 -22.63
N GLU A 204 -9.13 19.81 -21.49
CA GLU A 204 -7.98 20.25 -20.68
C GLU A 204 -7.28 19.05 -20.04
N ASN A 205 -8.02 18.01 -19.64
CA ASN A 205 -7.43 16.76 -19.20
C ASN A 205 -6.56 16.11 -20.29
N TYR A 206 -6.96 16.18 -21.57
CA TYR A 206 -6.12 15.69 -22.68
C TYR A 206 -4.82 16.47 -22.86
N ASP A 207 -4.84 17.78 -22.68
CA ASP A 207 -3.62 18.59 -22.73
C ASP A 207 -2.70 18.30 -21.52
N GLN A 208 -3.29 18.04 -20.34
CA GLN A 208 -2.54 17.55 -19.18
C GLN A 208 -1.88 16.18 -19.42
N LEU A 209 -2.55 15.27 -20.12
CA LEU A 209 -1.95 13.97 -20.49
C LEU A 209 -0.69 14.15 -21.32
N LYS A 210 -0.68 15.08 -22.28
CA LYS A 210 0.52 15.38 -23.09
C LYS A 210 1.66 15.90 -22.22
N ILE A 211 1.36 16.75 -21.24
CA ILE A 211 2.35 17.26 -20.27
C ILE A 211 2.89 16.12 -19.40
N TRP A 212 2.02 15.24 -18.89
CA TRP A 212 2.41 14.07 -18.11
C TRP A 212 3.29 13.11 -18.91
N MET A 213 2.93 12.82 -20.16
CA MET A 213 3.72 11.99 -21.06
C MET A 213 5.10 12.60 -21.32
N LYS A 214 5.16 13.89 -21.67
CA LYS A 214 6.42 14.62 -21.86
C LYS A 214 7.28 14.61 -20.60
N ASN A 215 6.66 14.73 -19.43
CA ASN A 215 7.36 14.67 -18.15
C ASN A 215 7.85 13.28 -17.78
N CYS A 216 7.25 12.21 -18.31
CA CYS A 216 7.70 10.83 -18.08
C CYS A 216 8.70 10.37 -19.15
N GLN A 217 8.81 11.10 -20.25
CA GLN A 217 9.74 10.81 -21.33
C GLN A 217 11.18 10.70 -20.80
N ASP A 218 11.87 9.65 -21.24
CA ASP A 218 13.27 9.31 -20.88
C ASP A 218 13.52 9.06 -19.38
N LYS A 219 12.47 8.97 -18.55
CA LYS A 219 12.61 8.66 -17.13
C LYS A 219 12.40 7.17 -16.88
N ILE A 220 13.37 6.59 -16.17
CA ILE A 220 13.29 5.23 -15.68
C ILE A 220 12.86 5.27 -14.22
N PHE A 221 11.87 4.46 -13.90
CA PHE A 221 11.35 4.30 -12.56
C PHE A 221 11.59 2.87 -12.09
N LEU A 222 11.75 2.76 -10.77
CA LEU A 222 11.68 1.50 -10.05
C LEU A 222 10.26 1.36 -9.49
N PHE A 223 9.48 0.43 -10.03
CA PHE A 223 8.12 0.17 -9.60
C PHE A 223 8.06 -1.11 -8.76
N CYS A 224 7.36 -1.06 -7.63
CA CYS A 224 6.86 -2.25 -6.96
C CYS A 224 5.43 -2.49 -7.45
N ILE A 225 5.21 -3.60 -8.13
CA ILE A 225 3.93 -3.94 -8.74
C ILE A 225 3.34 -5.18 -8.11
N LYS A 226 2.00 -5.23 -8.06
CA LYS A 226 1.23 -6.41 -7.72
C LYS A 226 0.54 -6.94 -8.96
N VAL A 227 0.77 -8.21 -9.30
CA VAL A 227 0.16 -8.85 -10.47
C VAL A 227 -1.34 -9.03 -10.23
N GLN A 228 -2.14 -8.68 -11.23
CA GLN A 228 -3.58 -8.85 -11.27
C GLN A 228 -4.04 -9.32 -12.65
N GLU A 229 -5.29 -9.73 -12.72
CA GLU A 229 -5.95 -10.08 -13.96
C GLU A 229 -7.05 -9.08 -14.27
N HIS A 230 -7.12 -8.65 -15.52
CA HIS A 230 -8.26 -7.88 -16.01
C HIS A 230 -9.47 -8.80 -16.24
N GLN A 231 -10.68 -8.24 -16.25
CA GLN A 231 -11.90 -9.02 -16.55
C GLN A 231 -11.87 -9.71 -17.93
N SER A 232 -11.01 -9.25 -18.85
CA SER A 232 -10.78 -9.86 -20.16
C SER A 232 -9.75 -10.99 -20.18
N GLY A 233 -9.23 -11.41 -19.02
CA GLY A 233 -8.20 -12.45 -18.90
C GLY A 233 -6.76 -11.98 -19.20
N GLN A 234 -6.57 -10.70 -19.52
CA GLN A 234 -5.24 -10.12 -19.74
C GLN A 234 -4.58 -9.75 -18.41
N ARG A 235 -3.29 -10.10 -18.24
CA ARG A 235 -2.50 -9.70 -17.07
C ARG A 235 -2.35 -8.18 -17.02
N ARG A 236 -2.52 -7.64 -15.82
CA ARG A 236 -2.30 -6.24 -15.46
C ARG A 236 -1.55 -6.15 -14.14
N ALA A 237 -1.15 -4.95 -13.78
CA ALA A 237 -0.50 -4.69 -12.51
C ALA A 237 -1.17 -3.55 -11.75
N ILE A 238 -1.06 -3.57 -10.43
CA ILE A 238 -1.25 -2.38 -9.60
C ILE A 238 0.13 -1.90 -9.17
N ILE A 239 0.44 -0.62 -9.38
CA ILE A 239 1.63 -0.02 -8.80
C ILE A 239 1.37 0.22 -7.30
N ILE A 240 2.14 -0.46 -6.46
CA ILE A 240 2.12 -0.28 -5.00
C ILE A 240 2.95 0.96 -4.63
N THR A 241 4.14 1.09 -5.22
CA THR A 241 5.00 2.27 -5.07
C THR A 241 5.87 2.45 -6.30
N SER A 242 6.18 3.70 -6.61
CA SER A 242 7.10 4.12 -7.66
C SER A 242 8.25 4.92 -7.06
N GLN A 243 9.45 4.83 -7.64
CA GLN A 243 10.61 5.65 -7.28
C GLN A 243 11.32 6.06 -8.56
N LYS A 244 11.79 7.31 -8.65
CA LYS A 244 12.69 7.69 -9.74
C LYS A 244 14.00 6.94 -9.53
N ASN A 245 14.48 6.25 -10.56
CA ASN A 245 15.80 5.66 -10.53
C ASN A 245 16.79 6.80 -10.81
N GLU A 246 17.60 7.16 -9.81
CA GLU A 246 18.73 8.11 -9.97
C GLU A 246 19.72 7.61 -11.01
#